data_AF-A0AA44BF16-F1
#
_entry.id   AF-A0AA44BF16-F1
#
_cell.length_a   1.000
_cell.length_b   1.000
_cell.length_c   1.000
_cell.angle_alpha   90.00
_cell.angle_beta   90.00
_cell.angle_gamma   90.00
#
_symmetry.space_group_name_H-M   'P 1'
#
loop_
_entity.id
_entity.type
_entity.pdbx_description
1 polymer ?
#
loop_
_entity_poly.entity_id
_entity_poly.type
_entity_poly.pdbx_seq_one_letter_code
_entity_poly.pdbx_strand_id
1 'polypeptide(L)'
;MKVSVESLKNAVIEKKNQLSYINLDEDNKYQGWTHDFGLVLPDKKKMELNLHDTSDRFLLFVLASSWSRTGQWENATFFVTYLKEQKKHHVEHWLDEKFVEEEKKNSKNAAKYATAHYEGIVSRRKISFRVDFYDSCMVLAKNWNRIEEHLERSELSNDYRIFIEYISNVKGLGARENKMKIKIPLILRELRCQGVYKHIPGEFCCVTDKRVIDAAKKMGMNELKNNTLINIIKSSETIYDNFGDLYDIPLFAYEDLIEKSKEGEF
;
A
#
# COMPACT_ATOMS: atom_id res chain seq x y z
N MET A 1 20.40 16.50 -15.84
CA MET A 1 20.71 16.88 -14.45
C MET A 1 20.35 15.69 -13.57
N LYS A 2 21.27 15.18 -12.75
CA LYS A 2 21.01 14.01 -11.88
C LYS A 2 20.31 14.52 -10.62
N VAL A 3 19.06 14.12 -10.40
CA VAL A 3 18.27 14.51 -9.20
C VAL A 3 18.95 13.92 -7.97
N SER A 4 19.27 14.75 -6.97
CA SER A 4 19.83 14.30 -5.69
C SER A 4 18.73 13.84 -4.74
N VAL A 5 19.08 13.01 -3.75
CA VAL A 5 18.16 12.56 -2.68
C VAL A 5 17.49 13.76 -2.01
N GLU A 6 18.27 14.76 -1.61
CA GLU A 6 17.74 15.95 -0.92
C GLU A 6 16.83 16.79 -1.81
N SER A 7 17.18 16.96 -3.09
CA SER A 7 16.30 17.68 -4.03
C SER A 7 14.95 16.98 -4.22
N LEU A 8 14.92 15.65 -4.21
CA LEU A 8 13.68 14.89 -4.36
C LEU A 8 12.81 14.95 -3.10
N LYS A 9 13.43 14.89 -1.92
CA LYS A 9 12.72 15.09 -0.64
C LYS A 9 12.06 16.47 -0.59
N ASN A 10 12.79 17.52 -0.95
CA ASN A 10 12.25 18.88 -0.97
C ASN A 10 11.11 19.03 -1.98
N ALA A 11 11.26 18.46 -3.18
CA ALA A 11 10.19 18.48 -4.18
C ALA A 11 8.89 17.80 -3.70
N VAL A 12 8.99 16.71 -2.95
CA VAL A 12 7.83 16.06 -2.30
C VAL A 12 7.17 17.00 -1.29
N ILE A 13 7.97 17.64 -0.43
CA ILE A 13 7.46 18.54 0.62
C ILE A 13 6.76 19.75 -0.01
N GLU A 14 7.38 20.38 -1.01
CA GLU A 14 6.82 21.54 -1.71
C GLU A 14 5.52 21.21 -2.46
N LYS A 15 5.44 20.02 -3.06
CA LYS A 15 4.31 19.60 -3.89
C LYS A 15 3.33 18.66 -3.19
N LYS A 16 3.41 18.49 -1.87
CA LYS A 16 2.58 17.53 -1.10
C LYS A 16 1.08 17.69 -1.36
N ASN A 17 0.60 18.93 -1.45
CA ASN A 17 -0.81 19.25 -1.70
C ASN A 17 -1.27 18.97 -3.15
N GLN A 18 -0.35 18.68 -4.07
CA GLN A 18 -0.65 18.42 -5.48
C GLN A 18 -0.72 16.92 -5.81
N LEU A 19 -0.37 16.04 -4.87
CA LEU A 19 -0.33 14.60 -5.04
C LEU A 19 -1.21 13.96 -3.97
N SER A 20 -2.36 13.43 -4.39
CA SER A 20 -3.44 12.98 -3.51
C SER A 20 -3.09 11.81 -2.57
N TYR A 21 -1.93 11.18 -2.76
CA TYR A 21 -1.44 10.05 -1.98
C TYR A 21 -0.28 10.42 -1.05
N ILE A 22 0.08 11.70 -0.96
CA ILE A 22 1.15 12.18 -0.08
C ILE A 22 0.54 12.83 1.16
N ASN A 23 0.59 12.11 2.28
CA ASN A 23 0.04 12.54 3.55
C ASN A 23 1.16 13.01 4.47
N LEU A 24 1.57 14.26 4.32
CA LEU A 24 2.55 14.91 5.19
C LEU A 24 1.84 15.94 6.08
N ASP A 25 2.10 15.89 7.38
CA ASP A 25 1.59 16.88 8.34
C ASP A 25 2.31 18.23 8.24
N GLU A 26 2.03 19.14 9.18
CA GLU A 26 2.65 20.47 9.26
C GLU A 26 4.17 20.40 9.53
N ASP A 27 4.62 19.36 10.23
CA ASP A 27 6.03 19.09 10.53
C ASP A 27 6.72 18.30 9.38
N ASN A 28 6.01 18.05 8.28
CA ASN A 28 6.45 17.20 7.17
C ASN A 28 6.75 15.75 7.57
N LYS A 29 6.08 15.24 8.61
CA LYS A 29 6.09 13.82 8.97
C LYS A 29 5.03 13.10 8.15
N TYR A 30 5.43 11.97 7.59
CA TYR A 30 4.56 11.13 6.80
C TYR A 30 3.62 10.31 7.67
N GLN A 31 2.32 10.42 7.40
CA GLN A 31 1.25 9.82 8.21
C GLN A 31 0.80 8.45 7.68
N GLY A 32 1.38 7.96 6.58
CA GLY A 32 0.93 6.75 5.90
C GLY A 32 -0.13 7.02 4.83
N TRP A 33 -0.26 6.11 3.87
CA TRP A 33 -1.30 6.16 2.84
C TRP A 33 -2.71 5.93 3.38
N THR A 34 -2.81 5.13 4.43
CA THR A 34 -4.09 4.76 5.04
C THR A 34 -4.69 5.87 5.89
N HIS A 35 -3.91 6.91 6.22
CA HIS A 35 -4.39 8.10 6.91
C HIS A 35 -5.42 8.88 6.09
N ASP A 36 -5.16 9.03 4.79
CA ASP A 36 -6.10 9.63 3.83
C ASP A 36 -5.78 9.03 2.47
N PHE A 37 -6.70 8.25 1.90
CA PHE A 37 -6.47 7.71 0.56
C PHE A 37 -6.55 8.79 -0.53
N GLY A 38 -7.05 9.98 -0.21
CA GLY A 38 -7.38 11.01 -1.18
C GLY A 38 -8.71 10.76 -1.89
N LEU A 39 -9.50 9.77 -1.44
CA LEU A 39 -10.86 9.52 -1.92
C LEU A 39 -11.89 10.18 -1.00
N VAL A 40 -12.94 10.72 -1.60
CA VAL A 40 -14.10 11.26 -0.90
C VAL A 40 -15.31 10.36 -1.18
N LEU A 41 -15.97 9.94 -0.10
CA LEU A 41 -17.16 9.07 -0.10
C LEU A 41 -18.44 9.86 -0.43
N PRO A 42 -19.57 9.19 -0.74
CA PRO A 42 -20.84 9.85 -1.04
C PRO A 42 -21.35 10.75 0.09
N ASP A 43 -21.04 10.40 1.34
CA ASP A 43 -21.37 11.19 2.53
C ASP A 43 -20.40 12.35 2.78
N LYS A 44 -19.53 12.65 1.81
CA LYS A 44 -18.50 13.69 1.82
C LYS A 44 -17.39 13.51 2.86
N LYS A 45 -17.29 12.33 3.48
CA LYS A 45 -16.13 11.99 4.32
C LYS A 45 -14.96 11.54 3.48
N LYS A 46 -13.76 11.80 3.99
CA LYS A 46 -12.53 11.22 3.45
C LYS A 46 -12.47 9.74 3.79
N MET A 47 -11.94 8.95 2.87
CA MET A 47 -11.66 7.55 3.09
C MET A 47 -10.31 7.42 3.82
N GLU A 48 -10.34 6.77 4.97
CA GLU A 48 -9.19 6.47 5.83
C GLU A 48 -9.34 5.05 6.41
N LEU A 49 -8.28 4.46 6.97
CA LEU A 49 -8.33 3.28 7.83
C LEU A 49 -7.82 3.65 9.22
N ASN A 50 -8.56 3.27 10.26
CA ASN A 50 -8.09 3.25 11.63
C ASN A 50 -7.49 1.86 11.93
N LEU A 51 -6.17 1.74 11.85
CA LEU A 51 -5.50 0.45 12.00
C LEU A 51 -5.46 -0.07 13.44
N HIS A 52 -5.97 0.67 14.43
CA HIS A 52 -6.28 0.10 15.74
C HIS A 52 -7.52 -0.81 15.69
N ASP A 53 -8.41 -0.63 14.72
CA ASP A 53 -9.53 -1.53 14.45
C ASP A 53 -9.10 -2.75 13.60
N THR A 54 -9.52 -3.94 14.02
CA THR A 54 -9.15 -5.20 13.36
C THR A 54 -9.69 -5.31 11.93
N SER A 55 -10.89 -4.79 11.66
CA SER A 55 -11.51 -4.87 10.34
C SER A 55 -10.80 -3.93 9.36
N ASP A 56 -10.35 -2.77 9.83
CA ASP A 56 -9.49 -1.87 9.06
C ASP A 56 -8.06 -2.41 8.86
N ARG A 57 -7.48 -3.12 9.85
CA ARG A 57 -6.23 -3.88 9.61
C ARG A 57 -6.43 -4.92 8.53
N PHE A 58 -7.53 -5.66 8.54
CA PHE A 58 -7.81 -6.63 7.47
C PHE A 58 -7.81 -5.95 6.09
N LEU A 59 -8.41 -4.76 5.97
CA LEU A 59 -8.39 -3.97 4.74
C LEU A 59 -6.99 -3.52 4.31
N LEU A 60 -6.06 -3.23 5.24
CA LEU A 60 -4.67 -2.95 4.90
C LEU A 60 -4.00 -4.14 4.20
N PHE A 61 -4.28 -5.37 4.65
CA PHE A 61 -3.76 -6.57 4.00
C PHE A 61 -4.42 -6.79 2.64
N VAL A 62 -5.72 -6.51 2.51
CA VAL A 62 -6.43 -6.53 1.22
C VAL A 62 -5.85 -5.49 0.26
N LEU A 63 -5.50 -4.29 0.73
CA LEU A 63 -4.84 -3.24 -0.04
C LEU A 63 -3.52 -3.75 -0.61
N ALA A 64 -2.65 -4.28 0.26
CA ALA A 64 -1.33 -4.79 -0.12
C ALA A 64 -1.41 -5.95 -1.12
N SER A 65 -2.37 -6.86 -0.90
CA SER A 65 -2.62 -8.00 -1.80
C SER A 65 -3.14 -7.54 -3.18
N SER A 66 -4.18 -6.71 -3.20
CA SER A 66 -4.78 -6.21 -4.44
C SER A 66 -3.78 -5.39 -5.26
N TRP A 67 -2.96 -4.56 -4.59
CA TRP A 67 -1.91 -3.79 -5.27
C TRP A 67 -0.81 -4.70 -5.83
N SER A 68 -0.47 -5.80 -5.14
CA SER A 68 0.48 -6.80 -5.64
C SER A 68 0.01 -7.52 -6.91
N ARG A 69 -1.30 -7.50 -7.21
CA ARG A 69 -1.90 -8.18 -8.37
C ARG A 69 -1.93 -7.31 -9.62
N THR A 70 -2.26 -6.03 -9.48
CA THR A 70 -2.41 -5.09 -10.62
C THR A 70 -1.14 -4.29 -10.90
N GLY A 71 -0.31 -4.09 -9.88
CA GLY A 71 0.80 -3.12 -9.90
C GLY A 71 0.35 -1.66 -9.83
N GLN A 72 -0.95 -1.37 -10.01
CA GLN A 72 -1.51 -0.01 -9.92
C GLN A 72 -2.29 0.14 -8.63
N TRP A 73 -1.95 1.18 -7.90
CA TRP A 73 -2.38 1.38 -6.53
C TRP A 73 -3.82 1.90 -6.41
N GLU A 74 -4.29 2.61 -7.43
CA GLU A 74 -5.64 3.16 -7.48
C GLU A 74 -6.68 2.06 -7.47
N ASN A 75 -6.48 0.98 -8.23
CA ASN A 75 -7.41 -0.15 -8.21
C ASN A 75 -7.53 -0.80 -6.83
N ALA A 76 -6.42 -0.91 -6.10
CA ALA A 76 -6.44 -1.44 -4.74
C ALA A 76 -7.14 -0.48 -3.77
N THR A 77 -6.89 0.82 -3.93
CA THR A 77 -7.50 1.89 -3.12
C THR A 77 -9.01 1.95 -3.32
N PHE A 78 -9.49 1.99 -4.57
CA PHE A 78 -10.92 1.95 -4.88
C PHE A 78 -11.58 0.66 -4.38
N PHE A 79 -10.88 -0.48 -4.47
CA PHE A 79 -11.42 -1.76 -4.01
C PHE A 79 -11.61 -1.78 -2.49
N VAL A 80 -10.59 -1.37 -1.73
CA VAL A 80 -10.67 -1.28 -0.27
C VAL A 80 -11.71 -0.27 0.19
N THR A 81 -11.81 0.86 -0.50
CA THR A 81 -12.86 1.88 -0.27
C THR A 81 -14.25 1.28 -0.43
N TYR A 82 -14.47 0.54 -1.52
CA TYR A 82 -15.72 -0.17 -1.76
C TYR A 82 -16.04 -1.18 -0.67
N LEU A 83 -15.07 -1.98 -0.24
CA LEU A 83 -15.30 -2.95 0.84
C LEU A 83 -15.64 -2.27 2.17
N LYS A 84 -14.98 -1.16 2.50
CA LYS A 84 -15.24 -0.42 3.75
C LYS A 84 -16.63 0.20 3.74
N GLU A 85 -16.94 0.98 2.71
CA GLU A 85 -18.20 1.74 2.59
C GLU A 85 -19.42 0.80 2.50
N GLN A 86 -19.28 -0.34 1.83
CA GLN A 86 -20.33 -1.37 1.79
C GLN A 86 -20.36 -2.31 3.01
N LYS A 87 -19.55 -2.03 4.06
CA LYS A 87 -19.46 -2.83 5.29
C LYS A 87 -19.05 -4.31 5.07
N LYS A 88 -18.22 -4.54 4.05
CA LYS A 88 -17.69 -5.86 3.64
C LYS A 88 -16.27 -6.10 4.15
N HIS A 89 -15.85 -5.39 5.19
CA HIS A 89 -14.48 -5.40 5.71
C HIS A 89 -14.29 -6.32 6.92
N HIS A 90 -15.35 -6.95 7.42
CA HIS A 90 -15.28 -7.96 8.47
C HIS A 90 -14.75 -9.29 7.93
N VAL A 91 -13.84 -9.91 8.69
CA VAL A 91 -13.12 -11.14 8.30
C VAL A 91 -14.08 -12.30 8.06
N GLU A 92 -15.15 -12.38 8.86
CA GLU A 92 -16.12 -13.47 8.90
C GLU A 92 -16.87 -13.61 7.57
N HIS A 93 -17.19 -12.49 6.91
CA HIS A 93 -17.84 -12.52 5.59
C HIS A 93 -17.00 -13.29 4.57
N TRP A 94 -15.68 -13.15 4.63
CA TRP A 94 -14.76 -13.76 3.66
C TRP A 94 -14.42 -15.21 3.95
N LEU A 95 -14.92 -15.76 5.06
CA LEU A 95 -14.88 -17.20 5.34
C LEU A 95 -16.06 -17.95 4.68
N ASP A 96 -17.13 -17.24 4.30
CA ASP A 96 -18.27 -17.82 3.59
C ASP A 96 -18.02 -17.86 2.07
N GLU A 97 -17.86 -19.06 1.52
CA GLU A 97 -17.62 -19.26 0.09
C GLU A 97 -18.78 -18.76 -0.78
N LYS A 98 -20.03 -18.80 -0.30
CA LYS A 98 -21.18 -18.27 -1.07
C LYS A 98 -21.10 -16.76 -1.21
N PHE A 99 -20.81 -16.07 -0.10
CA PHE A 99 -20.58 -14.62 -0.10
C PHE A 99 -19.47 -14.24 -1.08
N VAL A 100 -18.34 -14.97 -1.05
CA VAL A 100 -17.22 -14.72 -1.97
C VAL A 100 -17.64 -14.88 -3.43
N GLU A 101 -18.37 -15.95 -3.77
CA GLU A 101 -18.83 -16.18 -5.15
C GLU A 101 -19.85 -15.14 -5.62
N GLU A 102 -20.70 -14.63 -4.74
CA GLU A 102 -21.62 -13.52 -5.04
C GLU A 102 -20.86 -12.23 -5.33
N GLU A 103 -19.87 -11.87 -4.50
CA GLU A 103 -19.06 -10.67 -4.71
C GLU A 103 -18.24 -10.76 -6.01
N LYS A 104 -17.70 -11.94 -6.35
CA LYS A 104 -17.03 -12.17 -7.64
C LYS A 104 -17.96 -11.93 -8.83
N LYS A 105 -19.20 -12.44 -8.78
CA LYS A 105 -20.22 -12.21 -9.83
C LYS A 105 -20.57 -10.73 -9.94
N ASN A 106 -20.61 -10.01 -8.83
CA ASN A 106 -20.95 -8.59 -8.78
C ASN A 106 -19.77 -7.64 -9.04
N SER A 107 -18.54 -8.16 -9.18
CA SER A 107 -17.29 -7.39 -9.28
C SER A 107 -17.30 -6.24 -10.30
N LYS A 108 -17.91 -6.45 -11.47
CA LYS A 108 -18.04 -5.40 -12.50
C LYS A 108 -18.95 -4.26 -12.06
N ASN A 109 -20.06 -4.56 -11.38
CA ASN A 109 -20.98 -3.55 -10.89
C ASN A 109 -20.37 -2.81 -9.70
N ALA A 110 -19.66 -3.51 -8.82
CA ALA A 110 -18.89 -2.91 -7.73
C ALA A 110 -17.87 -1.87 -8.25
N ALA A 111 -17.10 -2.22 -9.27
CA ALA A 111 -16.14 -1.29 -9.88
C ALA A 111 -16.83 -0.08 -10.54
N LYS A 112 -17.98 -0.29 -11.22
CA LYS A 112 -18.79 0.80 -11.78
C LYS A 112 -19.33 1.73 -10.70
N TYR A 113 -19.86 1.16 -9.61
CA TYR A 113 -20.35 1.91 -8.46
C TYR A 113 -19.24 2.79 -7.90
N ALA A 114 -18.08 2.21 -7.58
CA ALA A 114 -16.93 2.91 -7.02
C ALA A 114 -16.47 4.06 -7.93
N THR A 115 -16.43 3.84 -9.25
CA THR A 115 -16.04 4.88 -10.23
C THR A 115 -17.06 6.02 -10.31
N ALA A 116 -18.35 5.73 -10.12
CA ALA A 116 -19.41 6.72 -10.23
C ALA A 116 -19.65 7.54 -8.95
N HIS A 117 -19.26 7.00 -7.79
CA HIS A 117 -19.65 7.56 -6.50
C HIS A 117 -18.47 8.09 -5.67
N TYR A 118 -17.23 7.70 -5.97
CA TYR A 118 -16.06 8.19 -5.24
C TYR A 118 -15.37 9.31 -6.02
N GLU A 119 -14.99 10.37 -5.31
CA GLU A 119 -14.33 11.56 -5.84
C GLU A 119 -12.88 11.64 -5.32
N GLY A 120 -12.08 12.59 -5.81
CA GLY A 120 -10.76 12.94 -5.26
C GLY A 120 -9.56 12.41 -6.05
N ILE A 121 -9.43 11.08 -6.22
CA ILE A 121 -8.34 10.50 -7.02
C ILE A 121 -8.75 10.38 -8.49
N VAL A 122 -7.92 10.91 -9.38
CA VAL A 122 -8.01 10.61 -10.82
C VAL A 122 -7.18 9.37 -11.13
N SER A 123 -7.84 8.25 -11.43
CA SER A 123 -7.14 7.00 -11.72
C SER A 123 -6.47 7.03 -13.10
N ARG A 124 -5.18 6.65 -13.15
CA ARG A 124 -4.41 6.52 -14.40
C ARG A 124 -4.90 5.41 -15.33
N ARG A 125 -5.72 4.48 -14.81
CA ARG A 125 -6.33 3.40 -15.59
C ARG A 125 -7.79 3.22 -15.19
N LYS A 126 -8.55 2.55 -16.06
CA LYS A 126 -9.91 2.12 -15.73
C LYS A 126 -9.93 1.33 -14.42
N ILE A 127 -10.82 1.70 -13.50
CA ILE A 127 -11.06 0.96 -12.27
C ILE A 127 -11.75 -0.37 -12.61
N SER A 128 -11.20 -1.45 -12.08
CA SER A 128 -11.68 -2.81 -12.25
C SER A 128 -11.30 -3.65 -11.04
N PHE A 129 -12.28 -4.30 -10.43
CA PHE A 129 -12.04 -5.25 -9.34
C PHE A 129 -11.95 -6.64 -9.93
N ARG A 130 -10.75 -7.21 -9.89
CA ARG A 130 -10.48 -8.53 -10.48
C ARG A 130 -11.03 -9.61 -9.56
N VAL A 131 -11.45 -10.73 -10.15
CA VAL A 131 -11.95 -11.90 -9.41
C VAL A 131 -10.92 -12.39 -8.38
N ASP A 132 -9.64 -12.36 -8.74
CA ASP A 132 -8.55 -12.80 -7.86
C ASP A 132 -8.29 -11.87 -6.66
N PHE A 133 -8.90 -10.69 -6.59
CA PHE A 133 -8.90 -9.87 -5.37
C PHE A 133 -9.78 -10.50 -4.29
N TYR A 134 -10.96 -10.99 -4.68
CA TYR A 134 -11.91 -11.63 -3.78
C TYR A 134 -11.36 -12.98 -3.29
N ASP A 135 -10.68 -13.72 -4.16
CA ASP A 135 -9.92 -14.93 -3.77
C ASP A 135 -8.85 -14.60 -2.71
N SER A 136 -8.08 -13.53 -2.93
CA SER A 136 -7.11 -13.05 -1.93
C SER A 136 -7.76 -12.71 -0.59
N CYS A 137 -8.94 -12.09 -0.58
CA CYS A 137 -9.65 -11.76 0.66
C CYS A 137 -10.00 -13.02 1.46
N MET A 138 -10.50 -14.07 0.79
CA MET A 138 -10.76 -15.37 1.43
C MET A 138 -9.49 -16.01 1.97
N VAL A 139 -8.37 -15.93 1.24
CA VAL A 139 -7.07 -16.44 1.70
C VAL A 139 -6.59 -15.69 2.95
N LEU A 140 -6.69 -14.36 2.95
CA LEU A 140 -6.36 -13.53 4.11
C LEU A 140 -7.23 -13.92 5.31
N ALA A 141 -8.54 -14.04 5.12
CA ALA A 141 -9.47 -14.40 6.19
C ALA A 141 -9.15 -15.77 6.81
N LYS A 142 -8.88 -16.78 5.97
CA LYS A 142 -8.47 -18.13 6.42
C LYS A 142 -7.16 -18.13 7.20
N ASN A 143 -6.30 -17.11 7.03
CA ASN A 143 -5.02 -16.98 7.72
C ASN A 143 -5.01 -15.88 8.80
N TRP A 144 -6.13 -15.19 9.03
CA TRP A 144 -6.15 -13.94 9.79
C TRP A 144 -5.61 -14.07 11.20
N ASN A 145 -6.06 -15.07 11.95
CA ASN A 145 -5.57 -15.30 13.32
C ASN A 145 -4.05 -15.53 13.36
N ARG A 146 -3.49 -16.25 12.38
CA ARG A 146 -2.04 -16.48 12.30
C ARG A 146 -1.29 -15.22 11.90
N ILE A 147 -1.88 -14.38 11.05
CA ILE A 147 -1.31 -13.08 10.67
C ILE A 147 -1.13 -12.22 11.92
N GLU A 148 -2.19 -12.04 12.72
CA GLU A 148 -2.16 -11.26 13.96
C GLU A 148 -1.17 -11.87 14.96
N GLU A 149 -1.19 -13.19 15.17
CA GLU A 149 -0.24 -13.90 16.05
C GLU A 149 1.23 -13.62 15.69
N HIS A 150 1.58 -13.64 14.40
CA HIS A 150 2.96 -13.39 13.97
C HIS A 150 3.35 -11.92 14.11
N LEU A 151 2.43 -10.97 13.95
CA LEU A 151 2.67 -9.56 14.24
C LEU A 151 2.90 -9.34 15.74
N GLU A 152 2.02 -9.86 16.60
CA GLU A 152 2.16 -9.78 18.06
C GLU A 152 3.48 -10.40 18.53
N ARG A 153 3.82 -11.59 18.02
CA ARG A 153 5.10 -12.23 18.33
C ARG A 153 6.30 -11.40 17.89
N SER A 154 6.22 -10.79 16.70
CA SER A 154 7.26 -9.92 16.18
C SER A 154 7.48 -8.70 17.08
N GLU A 155 6.41 -8.08 17.56
CA GLU A 155 6.47 -6.97 18.51
C GLU A 155 7.11 -7.41 19.84
N LEU A 156 6.67 -8.53 20.41
CA LEU A 156 7.19 -9.05 21.67
C LEU A 156 8.68 -9.41 21.61
N SER A 157 9.15 -9.94 20.47
CA SER A 157 10.55 -10.30 20.29
C SER A 157 11.41 -9.18 19.69
N ASN A 158 10.80 -8.05 19.31
CA ASN A 158 11.43 -6.99 18.52
C ASN A 158 12.11 -7.54 17.24
N ASP A 159 11.49 -8.52 16.58
CA ASP A 159 12.00 -9.12 15.33
C ASP A 159 10.88 -9.35 14.32
N TYR A 160 10.65 -8.34 13.49
CA TYR A 160 9.65 -8.37 12.43
C TYR A 160 9.98 -9.31 11.26
N ARG A 161 11.17 -9.93 11.25
CA ARG A 161 11.44 -11.02 10.30
C ARG A 161 10.49 -12.19 10.50
N ILE A 162 10.02 -12.43 11.73
CA ILE A 162 9.04 -13.48 12.05
C ILE A 162 7.76 -13.28 11.22
N PHE A 163 7.17 -12.09 11.26
CA PHE A 163 6.01 -11.77 10.45
C PHE A 163 6.33 -11.78 8.95
N ILE A 164 7.42 -11.12 8.54
CA ILE A 164 7.81 -11.01 7.14
C ILE A 164 7.97 -12.39 6.49
N GLU A 165 8.66 -13.32 7.15
CA GLU A 165 8.87 -14.68 6.67
C GLU A 165 7.56 -15.45 6.54
N TYR A 166 6.68 -15.37 7.55
CA TYR A 166 5.37 -16.01 7.51
C TYR A 166 4.54 -15.50 6.33
N ILE A 167 4.30 -14.18 6.27
CA ILE A 167 3.38 -13.60 5.28
C ILE A 167 3.94 -13.70 3.86
N SER A 168 5.27 -13.68 3.70
CA SER A 168 5.92 -13.89 2.39
C SER A 168 5.66 -15.27 1.79
N ASN A 169 5.24 -16.23 2.61
CA ASN A 169 4.99 -17.61 2.20
C ASN A 169 3.53 -17.95 1.98
N VAL A 170 2.60 -17.08 2.40
CA VAL A 170 1.16 -17.26 2.14
C VAL A 170 0.89 -17.10 0.64
N LYS A 171 0.48 -18.21 0.01
CA LYS A 171 0.09 -18.26 -1.40
C LYS A 171 -1.34 -17.73 -1.56
N GLY A 172 -1.68 -17.22 -2.73
CA GLY A 172 -2.98 -16.63 -3.02
C GLY A 172 -3.05 -15.12 -2.88
N LEU A 173 -1.94 -14.43 -2.59
CA LEU A 173 -1.97 -13.01 -2.19
C LEU A 173 -1.38 -12.02 -3.20
N GLY A 174 -0.76 -12.45 -4.29
CA GLY A 174 -0.13 -11.51 -5.23
C GLY A 174 0.06 -12.07 -6.63
N ALA A 175 0.73 -11.31 -7.51
CA ALA A 175 1.06 -11.80 -8.85
C ALA A 175 2.19 -12.85 -8.83
N ARG A 176 2.38 -13.56 -9.96
CA ARG A 176 3.46 -14.55 -10.21
C ARG A 176 3.36 -15.80 -9.34
N GLU A 177 4.28 -16.00 -8.39
CA GLU A 177 4.29 -17.11 -7.41
C GLU A 177 3.07 -17.10 -6.48
N ASN A 178 2.09 -16.24 -6.75
CA ASN A 178 0.87 -16.07 -5.99
C ASN A 178 1.14 -15.49 -4.59
N LYS A 179 2.16 -14.62 -4.44
CA LYS A 179 2.64 -14.10 -3.15
C LYS A 179 2.82 -12.57 -3.19
N MET A 180 2.65 -11.88 -2.07
CA MET A 180 2.70 -10.40 -1.99
C MET A 180 4.02 -9.82 -1.42
N LYS A 181 5.15 -10.50 -1.63
CA LYS A 181 6.45 -10.16 -1.01
C LYS A 181 6.83 -8.67 -1.09
N ILE A 182 6.62 -8.05 -2.25
CA ILE A 182 7.01 -6.64 -2.52
C ILE A 182 6.17 -5.65 -1.71
N LYS A 183 4.94 -5.99 -1.33
CA LYS A 183 4.03 -5.10 -0.59
C LYS A 183 3.97 -5.41 0.91
N ILE A 184 4.82 -6.29 1.43
CA ILE A 184 4.97 -6.47 2.88
C ILE A 184 5.46 -5.18 3.56
N PRO A 185 6.45 -4.43 3.00
CA PRO A 185 6.89 -3.18 3.60
C PRO A 185 5.79 -2.12 3.72
N LEU A 186 4.81 -2.11 2.80
CA LEU A 186 3.62 -1.26 2.89
C LEU A 186 2.87 -1.54 4.19
N ILE A 187 2.58 -2.81 4.49
CA ILE A 187 1.83 -3.20 5.69
C ILE A 187 2.54 -2.69 6.96
N LEU A 188 3.85 -2.95 7.05
CA LEU A 188 4.66 -2.53 8.20
C LEU A 188 4.72 -1.01 8.33
N ARG A 189 4.91 -0.30 7.22
CA ARG A 189 4.92 1.18 7.20
C ARG A 189 3.63 1.76 7.73
N GLU A 190 2.48 1.28 7.26
CA GLU A 190 1.18 1.83 7.65
C GLU A 190 0.88 1.55 9.13
N LEU A 191 1.20 0.34 9.62
CA LEU A 191 1.10 0.00 11.05
C LEU A 191 2.02 0.87 11.93
N ARG A 192 3.24 1.14 11.46
CA ARG A 192 4.21 2.02 12.13
C ARG A 192 3.73 3.47 12.18
N CYS A 193 3.25 4.01 11.06
CA CYS A 193 2.79 5.39 10.96
C CYS A 193 1.62 5.67 11.91
N GLN A 194 0.72 4.70 12.10
CA GLN A 194 -0.40 4.82 13.05
C GLN A 194 -0.06 4.35 14.47
N GLY A 195 1.17 3.93 14.75
CA GLY A 195 1.59 3.51 16.10
C GLY A 195 0.86 2.28 16.63
N VAL A 196 0.33 1.41 15.75
CA VAL A 196 -0.34 0.16 16.15
C VAL A 196 0.64 -0.75 16.88
N TYR A 197 1.87 -0.82 16.36
CA TYR A 197 3.00 -1.48 17.00
C TYR A 197 4.15 -0.49 17.13
N LYS A 198 4.75 -0.42 18.32
CA LYS A 198 5.69 0.66 18.67
C LYS A 198 7.09 0.45 18.08
N HIS A 199 7.45 -0.79 17.82
CA HIS A 199 8.84 -1.16 17.52
C HIS A 199 9.06 -1.71 16.10
N ILE A 200 8.13 -1.48 15.16
CA ILE A 200 8.37 -1.82 13.75
C ILE A 200 9.57 -1.00 13.25
N PRO A 201 10.68 -1.60 12.78
CA PRO A 201 11.82 -0.86 12.23
C PRO A 201 11.47 -0.18 10.91
N GLY A 202 11.92 1.06 10.71
CA GLY A 202 11.66 1.83 9.50
C GLY A 202 12.34 1.23 8.26
N GLU A 203 13.43 0.53 8.50
CA GLU A 203 14.21 -0.24 7.52
C GLU A 203 13.41 -1.34 6.83
N PHE A 204 12.30 -1.79 7.43
CA PHE A 204 11.38 -2.77 6.83
C PHE A 204 10.16 -2.13 6.15
N CYS A 205 10.08 -0.81 6.09
CA CYS A 205 8.87 -0.07 5.70
C CYS A 205 8.93 0.51 4.27
N CYS A 206 10.02 0.29 3.52
CA CYS A 206 10.19 0.85 2.18
C CYS A 206 9.83 -0.16 1.08
N VAL A 207 8.83 0.17 0.27
CA VAL A 207 8.33 -0.68 -0.81
C VAL A 207 9.26 -0.60 -2.03
N THR A 208 9.67 -1.76 -2.54
CA THR A 208 10.64 -1.86 -3.66
C THR A 208 9.95 -2.31 -4.95
N ASP A 209 8.83 -1.69 -5.29
CA ASP A 209 8.13 -2.03 -6.53
C ASP A 209 8.87 -1.50 -7.77
N LYS A 210 8.35 -1.85 -8.95
CA LYS A 210 8.99 -1.47 -10.21
C LYS A 210 9.10 0.05 -10.37
N ARG A 211 8.11 0.83 -9.93
CA ARG A 211 8.12 2.29 -10.04
C ARG A 211 9.25 2.87 -9.19
N VAL A 212 9.34 2.42 -7.94
CA VAL A 212 10.38 2.84 -7.00
C VAL A 212 11.78 2.47 -7.51
N ILE A 213 11.98 1.23 -7.97
CA ILE A 213 13.27 0.77 -8.50
C ILE A 213 13.68 1.54 -9.75
N ASP A 214 12.75 1.77 -10.68
CA ASP A 214 13.04 2.48 -11.93
C ASP A 214 13.38 3.96 -11.65
N ALA A 215 12.74 4.59 -10.65
CA ALA A 215 13.11 5.93 -10.17
C ALA A 215 14.49 5.95 -9.51
N ALA A 216 14.77 5.00 -8.62
CA ALA A 216 16.04 4.91 -7.90
C ALA A 216 17.24 4.75 -8.86
N LYS A 217 17.08 3.95 -9.93
CA LYS A 217 18.09 3.82 -10.99
C LYS A 217 18.37 5.15 -11.71
N LYS A 218 17.33 5.96 -11.98
CA LYS A 218 17.50 7.30 -12.57
C LYS A 218 18.29 8.24 -11.64
N MET A 219 18.24 8.01 -10.33
CA MET A 219 19.05 8.69 -9.32
C MET A 219 20.43 8.06 -9.09
N GLY A 220 20.73 6.94 -9.74
CA GLY A 220 22.01 6.23 -9.66
C GLY A 220 22.13 5.20 -8.53
N MET A 221 21.02 4.84 -7.87
CA MET A 221 20.94 3.73 -6.91
C MET A 221 20.68 2.41 -7.66
N ASN A 222 21.72 1.90 -8.32
CA ASN A 222 21.61 0.79 -9.27
C ASN A 222 21.55 -0.60 -8.60
N GLU A 223 21.87 -0.66 -7.31
CA GLU A 223 21.97 -1.86 -6.49
C GLU A 223 20.61 -2.41 -6.02
N LEU A 224 19.55 -1.59 -6.04
CA LEU A 224 18.23 -1.96 -5.55
C LEU A 224 17.58 -3.07 -6.39
N LYS A 225 17.05 -4.10 -5.71
CA LYS A 225 16.48 -5.31 -6.31
C LYS A 225 15.28 -5.82 -5.51
N ASN A 226 14.31 -6.44 -6.19
CA ASN A 226 13.08 -6.97 -5.57
C ASN A 226 12.74 -8.41 -5.96
N ASN A 227 13.71 -9.17 -6.45
CA ASN A 227 13.50 -10.54 -6.94
C ASN A 227 13.47 -11.61 -5.83
N THR A 228 14.05 -11.33 -4.66
CA THR A 228 14.03 -12.23 -3.50
C THR A 228 13.65 -11.45 -2.23
N LEU A 229 13.19 -12.16 -1.20
CA LEU A 229 12.85 -11.52 0.09
C LEU A 229 14.05 -10.79 0.71
N ILE A 230 15.23 -11.42 0.67
CA ILE A 230 16.48 -10.82 1.14
C ILE A 230 16.78 -9.51 0.39
N ASN A 231 16.61 -9.51 -0.93
CA ASN A 231 16.87 -8.31 -1.72
C ASN A 231 15.83 -7.20 -1.46
N ILE A 232 14.56 -7.58 -1.23
CA ILE A 232 13.51 -6.63 -0.83
C ILE A 232 13.88 -5.96 0.49
N ILE A 233 14.30 -6.73 1.50
CA ILE A 233 14.71 -6.22 2.81
C ILE A 233 15.92 -5.29 2.68
N LYS A 234 16.99 -5.74 2.02
CA LYS A 234 18.19 -4.91 1.83
C LYS A 234 17.91 -3.62 1.06
N SER A 235 17.07 -3.70 0.04
CA SER A 235 16.69 -2.51 -0.72
C SER A 235 15.80 -1.57 0.10
N SER A 236 14.96 -2.12 0.99
CA SER A 236 14.15 -1.33 1.92
C SER A 236 15.04 -0.58 2.92
N GLU A 237 16.03 -1.26 3.50
CA GLU A 237 17.09 -0.67 4.35
C GLU A 237 17.78 0.49 3.63
N THR A 238 18.29 0.25 2.40
CA THR A 238 18.99 1.28 1.63
C THR A 238 18.10 2.49 1.30
N ILE A 239 16.82 2.28 0.99
CA ILE A 239 15.88 3.38 0.77
C ILE A 239 15.69 4.18 2.06
N TYR A 240 15.48 3.49 3.20
CA TYR A 240 15.30 4.14 4.49
C TYR A 240 16.54 4.95 4.91
N ASP A 241 17.75 4.43 4.69
CA ASP A 241 18.99 5.17 4.97
C ASP A 241 19.10 6.51 4.21
N ASN A 242 18.48 6.58 3.02
CA ASN A 242 18.51 7.78 2.18
C ASN A 242 17.33 8.73 2.45
N PHE A 243 16.14 8.20 2.71
CA PHE A 243 14.90 8.99 2.76
C PHE A 243 14.27 9.08 4.16
N GLY A 244 14.76 8.31 5.13
CA GLY A 244 14.24 8.25 6.50
C GLY A 244 12.76 7.89 6.53
N ASP A 245 12.01 8.56 7.41
CA ASP A 245 10.56 8.38 7.55
C ASP A 245 9.72 8.95 6.38
N LEU A 246 10.34 9.46 5.31
CA LEU A 246 9.64 9.63 4.03
C LEU A 246 9.56 8.32 3.23
N TYR A 247 10.29 7.28 3.67
CA TYR A 247 10.31 5.93 3.09
C TYR A 247 10.55 5.95 1.57
N ASP A 248 9.86 5.10 0.82
CA ASP A 248 9.90 5.05 -0.65
C ASP A 248 9.06 6.14 -1.34
N ILE A 249 8.33 6.99 -0.60
CA ILE A 249 7.40 7.97 -1.19
C ILE A 249 8.08 8.93 -2.18
N PRO A 250 9.27 9.49 -1.90
CA PRO A 250 9.94 10.35 -2.86
C PRO A 250 10.27 9.64 -4.18
N LEU A 251 10.76 8.40 -4.10
CA LEU A 251 11.03 7.57 -5.29
C LEU A 251 9.73 7.21 -6.02
N PHE A 252 8.66 6.90 -5.29
CA PHE A 252 7.36 6.59 -5.87
C PHE A 252 6.77 7.79 -6.62
N ALA A 253 6.94 9.01 -6.09
CA ALA A 253 6.44 10.26 -6.67
C ALA A 253 7.34 10.83 -7.78
N TYR A 254 8.53 10.28 -8.00
CA TYR A 254 9.57 10.82 -8.90
C TYR A 254 9.04 11.25 -10.27
N GLU A 255 8.25 10.40 -10.93
CA GLU A 255 7.70 10.71 -12.26
C GLU A 255 6.64 11.81 -12.20
N ASP A 256 5.77 11.78 -11.18
CA ASP A 256 4.70 12.77 -11.01
C ASP A 256 5.26 14.16 -10.66
N LEU A 257 6.43 14.22 -10.00
CA LEU A 257 7.11 15.47 -9.65
C LEU A 257 7.85 16.10 -10.83
N ILE A 258 8.41 15.26 -11.72
CA ILE A 258 9.20 15.68 -12.88
C ILE A 258 8.33 15.99 -14.10
N GLU A 259 7.26 15.22 -14.37
CA GLU A 259 6.36 15.53 -15.48
C GLU A 259 5.68 16.90 -15.29
N LYS A 260 5.23 17.20 -14.06
CA LYS A 260 4.69 18.52 -13.71
C LYS A 260 5.70 19.67 -13.79
N SER A 261 7.01 19.40 -13.81
CA SER A 261 8.01 20.45 -14.03
C SER A 261 8.13 20.88 -15.50
N LYS A 262 7.69 20.04 -16.44
CA LYS A 262 7.72 20.34 -17.88
C LYS A 262 6.47 21.04 -18.39
N GLU A 263 5.34 20.90 -17.70
CA GLU A 263 4.07 21.57 -18.07
C GLU A 263 4.00 23.03 -17.58
N GLY A 264 4.97 23.48 -16.78
CA GLY A 264 5.10 24.86 -16.28
C GLY A 264 6.02 25.78 -17.10
N GLU A 265 6.53 25.32 -18.26
CA GLU A 265 7.25 26.14 -19.24
C GLU A 265 6.35 26.42 -20.46
N PHE A 266 5.36 27.31 -20.30
CA PHE A 266 4.69 28.01 -21.40
C PHE A 266 4.34 29.44 -20.99
#